data_AF-A0A962VX62-F1
#
_entry.id   AF-A0A962VX62-F1
#
_cell.length_a   1.000
_cell.length_b   1.000
_cell.length_c   1.000
_cell.angle_alpha   90.00
_cell.angle_beta   90.00
_cell.angle_gamma   90.00
#
_symmetry.space_group_name_H-M   'P 1'
#
loop_
_entity.id
_entity.type
_entity.pdbx_description
1 polymer ?
#
loop_
_entity_poly.entity_id
_entity_poly.type
_entity_poly.pdbx_seq_one_letter_code
_entity_poly.pdbx_strand_id
1 'polypeptide(L)'
;MVERFYATGDLGPLCDLLERTYFKVFDNRDLRWSNELVVKTAFLVVLFNDAFYVMDSEPALERGYGDLMLRVRPHMRQYQLLDHLLEFKTRQFWIRMGRWPPVWNLLRFLVTTPT
;
A
#
# COMPACT_ATOMS: atom_id res chain seq x y z
N MET A 1 4.51 -13.62 -4.72
CA MET A 1 5.03 -12.29 -4.30
C MET A 1 4.07 -11.62 -3.32
N VAL A 2 2.85 -11.33 -3.74
CA VAL A 2 1.80 -10.77 -2.86
C VAL A 2 1.48 -11.72 -1.69
N GLU A 3 1.47 -13.04 -1.91
CA GLU A 3 1.34 -14.04 -0.84
C GLU A 3 2.44 -13.95 0.22
N ARG A 4 3.69 -13.66 -0.19
CA ARG A 4 4.79 -13.44 0.74
C ARG A 4 4.54 -12.19 1.57
N PHE A 5 4.06 -11.11 0.95
CA PHE A 5 3.65 -9.91 1.67
C PHE A 5 2.57 -10.21 2.71
N TYR A 6 1.58 -11.05 2.40
CA TYR A 6 0.53 -11.41 3.37
C TYR A 6 1.08 -12.08 4.63
N ALA A 7 2.12 -12.90 4.51
CA ALA A 7 2.74 -13.61 5.61
C ALA A 7 3.85 -12.82 6.33
N THR A 8 4.58 -11.96 5.62
CA THR A 8 5.81 -11.32 6.17
C THR A 8 5.71 -9.81 6.29
N GLY A 9 4.72 -9.16 5.66
CA GLY A 9 4.65 -7.71 5.53
C GLY A 9 5.76 -7.11 4.67
N ASP A 10 6.50 -7.93 3.90
CA ASP A 10 7.60 -7.43 3.07
C ASP A 10 7.07 -6.69 1.85
N LEU A 11 7.06 -5.38 1.94
CA LEU A 11 6.60 -4.46 0.89
C LEU A 11 7.55 -4.37 -0.30
N GLY A 12 8.80 -4.83 -0.18
CA GLY A 12 9.80 -4.50 -1.18
C GLY A 12 9.59 -5.07 -2.56
N PRO A 13 9.34 -6.37 -2.66
CA PRO A 13 8.96 -6.96 -3.94
C PRO A 13 7.72 -6.28 -4.56
N LEU A 14 6.77 -5.83 -3.74
CA LEU A 14 5.56 -5.15 -4.19
C LEU A 14 5.86 -3.75 -4.74
N CYS A 15 6.67 -2.99 -4.02
CA CYS A 15 7.19 -1.70 -4.44
C CYS A 15 7.95 -1.80 -5.78
N ASP A 16 8.87 -2.75 -5.89
CA ASP A 16 9.65 -2.99 -7.10
C ASP A 16 8.76 -3.38 -8.29
N LEU A 17 7.71 -4.19 -8.06
CA LEU A 17 6.73 -4.52 -9.10
C LEU A 17 6.02 -3.26 -9.59
N LEU A 18 5.48 -2.46 -8.67
CA LEU A 18 4.72 -1.26 -9.00
C LEU A 18 5.58 -0.24 -9.76
N GLU A 19 6.84 -0.06 -9.34
CA GLU A 19 7.81 0.79 -10.02
C GLU A 19 8.09 0.32 -11.45
N ARG A 20 8.30 -0.98 -11.66
CA ARG A 20 8.70 -1.53 -12.96
C ARG A 20 7.54 -1.70 -13.94
N THR A 21 6.31 -1.82 -13.46
CA THR A 21 5.13 -2.10 -14.28
C THR A 21 4.26 -0.86 -14.44
N TYR A 22 3.51 -0.47 -13.40
CA TYR A 22 2.54 0.60 -13.48
C TYR A 22 3.20 1.98 -13.53
N PHE A 23 4.10 2.27 -12.59
CA PHE A 23 4.71 3.61 -12.50
C PHE A 23 5.70 3.92 -13.62
N LYS A 24 6.30 2.89 -14.24
CA LYS A 24 7.14 3.04 -15.43
C LYS A 24 6.39 3.61 -16.64
N VAL A 25 5.09 3.32 -16.76
CA VAL A 25 4.28 3.75 -17.91
C VAL A 25 3.85 5.21 -17.79
N PHE A 26 3.74 5.75 -16.57
CA PHE A 26 3.42 7.16 -16.39
C PHE A 26 4.63 8.02 -16.75
N ASP A 27 4.42 8.99 -17.64
CA ASP A 27 5.45 9.98 -17.94
C ASP A 27 5.66 10.90 -16.73
N ASN A 28 6.86 11.50 -16.63
CA ASN A 28 7.20 12.45 -15.55
C ASN A 28 6.17 13.60 -15.40
N ARG A 29 5.45 13.94 -16.49
CA ARG A 29 4.35 14.90 -16.45
C ARG A 29 3.12 14.33 -15.76
N ASP A 30 2.71 13.11 -16.05
CA ASP A 30 1.54 12.49 -15.44
C ASP A 30 1.80 12.20 -13.96
N LEU A 31 2.99 11.70 -13.62
CA LEU A 31 3.43 11.49 -12.24
C LEU A 31 3.47 12.78 -11.41
N ARG A 32 3.73 13.93 -12.05
CA ARG A 32 3.70 15.24 -11.37
C ARG A 32 2.28 15.62 -10.92
N TRP A 33 1.26 15.09 -11.58
CA TRP A 33 -0.16 15.31 -11.28
C TRP A 33 -0.78 14.11 -10.55
N SER A 34 -0.08 12.96 -10.50
CA SER A 34 -0.46 11.83 -9.67
C SER A 34 -0.58 12.27 -8.21
N ASN A 35 -1.74 11.99 -7.64
CA ASN A 35 -2.05 12.28 -6.24
C ASN A 35 -2.06 10.97 -5.44
N GLU A 36 -2.36 11.10 -4.15
CA GLU A 36 -2.45 9.96 -3.23
C GLU A 36 -3.42 8.89 -3.72
N LEU A 37 -4.54 9.29 -4.31
CA LEU A 37 -5.56 8.37 -4.80
C LEU A 37 -5.03 7.44 -5.89
N VAL A 38 -4.15 7.92 -6.78
CA VAL A 38 -3.55 7.08 -7.83
C VAL A 38 -2.65 6.00 -7.22
N VAL A 39 -1.80 6.38 -6.27
CA VAL A 39 -0.91 5.44 -5.58
C VAL A 39 -1.73 4.44 -4.76
N LYS A 40 -2.68 4.93 -3.96
CA LYS A 40 -3.61 4.11 -3.17
C LYS A 40 -4.38 3.12 -4.05
N THR A 41 -4.85 3.55 -5.22
CA THR A 41 -5.55 2.67 -6.18
C THR A 41 -4.63 1.59 -6.73
N ALA A 42 -3.37 1.91 -7.07
CA ALA A 42 -2.41 0.92 -7.55
C ALA A 42 -2.14 -0.18 -6.49
N PHE A 43 -1.94 0.22 -5.24
CA PHE A 43 -1.78 -0.73 -4.13
C PHE A 43 -3.05 -1.54 -3.89
N LEU A 44 -4.22 -0.89 -3.91
CA LEU A 44 -5.51 -1.56 -3.77
C LEU A 44 -5.66 -2.65 -4.83
N VAL A 45 -5.47 -2.33 -6.11
CA VAL A 45 -5.63 -3.30 -7.21
C VAL A 45 -4.65 -4.47 -7.11
N VAL A 46 -3.39 -4.21 -6.75
CA VAL A 46 -2.38 -5.29 -6.65
C VAL A 46 -2.58 -6.16 -5.42
N LEU A 47 -3.06 -5.59 -4.31
CA LEU A 47 -3.26 -6.31 -3.06
C LEU A 47 -4.67 -6.87 -2.88
N PHE A 48 -5.62 -6.51 -3.76
CA PHE A 48 -7.01 -6.90 -3.66
C PHE A 48 -7.15 -8.41 -3.63
N ASN A 49 -7.63 -8.93 -2.51
CA ASN A 49 -7.91 -10.34 -2.32
C ASN A 49 -9.04 -10.48 -1.30
N ASP A 50 -10.25 -10.62 -1.82
CA ASP A 50 -11.49 -10.71 -1.04
C ASP A 50 -11.68 -12.08 -0.37
N ALA A 51 -10.92 -13.10 -0.81
CA ALA A 51 -10.93 -14.43 -0.19
C ALA A 51 -10.26 -14.41 1.20
N PHE A 52 -9.10 -13.77 1.32
CA PHE A 52 -8.35 -13.74 2.59
C PHE A 52 -8.68 -12.52 3.45
N TYR A 53 -8.96 -11.38 2.81
CA TYR A 53 -9.03 -10.08 3.47
C TYR A 53 -10.39 -9.42 3.33
N VAL A 54 -10.76 -8.67 4.37
CA VAL A 54 -11.70 -7.55 4.28
C VAL A 54 -10.83 -6.30 4.13
N MET A 55 -10.97 -5.62 2.99
CA MET A 55 -10.20 -4.43 2.67
C MET A 55 -11.03 -3.17 2.94
N ASP A 56 -10.44 -2.20 3.62
CA ASP A 56 -11.05 -0.91 3.94
C ASP A 56 -10.11 0.21 3.48
N SER A 57 -10.63 1.15 2.68
CA SER A 57 -9.84 2.26 2.16
C SER A 57 -9.73 3.40 3.16
N GLU A 58 -10.56 3.50 4.20
CA GLU A 58 -10.43 4.55 5.22
C GLU A 58 -10.89 4.00 6.57
N PRO A 59 -10.19 3.00 7.14
CA PRO A 59 -10.55 2.46 8.43
C PRO A 59 -10.52 3.57 9.49
N ALA A 60 -11.61 3.71 10.23
CA ALA A 60 -11.63 4.55 11.42
C ALA A 60 -10.74 3.89 12.50
N LEU A 61 -9.65 4.56 12.86
CA LEU A 61 -8.72 4.18 13.91
C LEU A 61 -8.93 5.10 15.13
N GLU A 62 -8.47 4.68 16.30
CA GLU A 62 -8.62 5.46 17.55
C GLU A 62 -8.06 6.89 17.48
N ARG A 63 -7.11 7.15 16.55
CA ARG A 63 -6.43 8.44 16.39
C ARG A 63 -6.62 9.09 15.01
N GLY A 64 -7.60 8.65 14.22
CA GLY A 64 -7.87 9.22 12.89
C GLY A 64 -8.29 8.15 11.87
N TYR A 65 -8.01 8.40 10.60
CA TYR A 65 -8.27 7.44 9.52
C TYR A 65 -6.95 6.92 8.97
N GLY A 66 -6.88 5.61 8.74
CA GLY A 66 -5.79 5.01 7.96
C GLY A 66 -6.07 5.08 6.47
N ASP A 67 -5.06 4.86 5.61
CA ASP A 67 -5.26 5.01 4.16
C ASP A 67 -5.63 3.71 3.44
N LEU A 68 -5.16 2.56 3.88
CA LEU A 68 -5.61 1.27 3.34
C LEU A 68 -5.33 0.17 4.35
N MET A 69 -6.38 -0.55 4.75
CA MET A 69 -6.28 -1.68 5.66
C MET A 69 -6.71 -2.97 4.99
N LEU A 70 -5.91 -4.01 5.20
CA LEU A 70 -6.24 -5.38 4.88
C LEU A 70 -6.38 -6.14 6.19
N ARG A 71 -7.62 -6.46 6.57
CA ARG A 71 -7.92 -7.24 7.76
C ARG A 71 -8.23 -8.68 7.41
N VAL A 72 -7.46 -9.63 7.93
CA VAL A 72 -7.67 -11.06 7.69
C VAL A 72 -9.05 -11.47 8.22
N ARG A 73 -9.83 -12.15 7.38
CA ARG A 73 -11.15 -12.68 7.76
C ARG A 73 -11.01 -13.66 8.93
N PRO A 74 -11.97 -13.69 9.88
CA PRO A 74 -11.88 -14.56 11.07
C PRO A 74 -11.59 -16.03 10.74
N HIS A 75 -12.24 -16.60 9.73
CA HIS A 75 -12.05 -18.00 9.31
C HIS A 75 -10.71 -18.29 8.62
N MET A 76 -9.99 -17.25 8.18
CA MET A 76 -8.70 -17.36 7.49
C MET A 76 -7.52 -17.18 8.45
N ARG A 77 -7.76 -16.87 9.73
CA ARG A 77 -6.70 -16.68 10.75
C ARG A 77 -5.85 -17.93 10.98
N GLN A 78 -6.38 -19.12 10.69
CA GLN A 78 -5.64 -20.38 10.74
C GLN A 78 -4.40 -20.41 9.84
N TYR A 79 -4.35 -19.58 8.79
CA TYR A 79 -3.23 -19.48 7.87
C TYR A 79 -2.12 -18.53 8.33
N GLN A 80 -2.21 -17.99 9.56
CA GLN A 80 -1.19 -17.10 10.16
C GLN A 80 -0.86 -15.86 9.30
N LEU A 81 -1.85 -15.39 8.53
CA LEU A 81 -1.72 -14.16 7.75
C LEU A 81 -1.73 -12.94 8.68
N LEU A 82 -1.01 -11.91 8.27
CA LEU A 82 -0.93 -10.65 9.01
C LEU A 82 -2.05 -9.70 8.61
N ASP A 83 -2.48 -8.87 9.56
CA ASP A 83 -3.25 -7.67 9.26
C ASP A 83 -2.28 -6.56 8.81
N HIS A 84 -2.65 -5.85 7.75
CA HIS A 84 -1.79 -4.83 7.14
C HIS A 84 -2.49 -3.47 7.18
N LEU A 85 -1.80 -2.46 7.69
CA LEU A 85 -2.21 -1.06 7.59
C LEU A 85 -1.14 -0.28 6.81
N LEU A 86 -1.54 0.24 5.66
CA LEU A 86 -0.72 1.08 4.79
C LEU A 86 -1.13 2.54 5.00
N GLU A 87 -0.16 3.38 5.33
CA GLU A 87 -0.29 4.84 5.36
C GLU A 87 0.55 5.43 4.21
N PHE A 88 -0.08 6.19 3.32
CA PHE A 88 0.57 6.88 2.23
C PHE A 88 0.91 8.30 2.67
N LYS A 89 2.20 8.65 2.69
CA LYS A 89 2.63 10.02 2.91
C LYS A 89 2.70 10.74 1.58
N THR A 90 1.62 11.39 1.17
CA THR A 90 1.76 12.44 0.16
C THR A 90 2.23 13.72 0.83
N ARG A 91 3.46 14.15 0.50
CA ARG A 91 3.75 15.57 0.54
C ARG A 91 3.83 16.09 -0.87
N GLN A 92 3.14 17.20 -1.08
CA GLN A 92 3.33 18.19 -2.15
C GLN A 92 4.75 18.84 -2.13
N PHE A 93 5.76 18.13 -1.63
CA PHE A 93 7.11 18.60 -1.36
C PHE A 93 8.06 18.40 -2.55
N TRP A 94 7.68 17.60 -3.55
CA TRP A 94 8.63 17.05 -4.54
C TRP A 94 8.58 17.71 -5.92
N ILE A 95 7.58 18.55 -6.21
CA ILE A 95 7.49 19.38 -7.43
C ILE A 95 8.70 20.34 -7.54
N ARG A 96 9.42 20.58 -6.44
CA ARG A 96 10.51 21.56 -6.34
C ARG A 96 11.92 20.97 -6.48
N MET A 97 12.09 19.65 -6.50
CA MET A 97 13.41 18.97 -6.47
C MET A 97 13.75 18.19 -7.74
N GLY A 98 12.83 18.03 -8.69
CA GLY A 98 13.10 17.41 -10.00
C GLY A 98 13.60 15.96 -9.98
N ARG A 99 13.48 15.26 -8.84
CA ARG A 99 13.93 13.88 -8.66
C ARG A 99 12.85 13.04 -7.98
N TRP A 100 12.70 11.82 -8.48
CA TRP A 100 11.80 10.79 -7.97
C TRP A 100 12.43 10.14 -6.72
N PRO A 101 11.79 10.18 -5.54
CA PRO A 101 12.18 9.30 -4.45
C PRO A 101 11.69 7.87 -4.74
N PRO A 102 12.43 6.81 -4.34
CA PRO A 102 11.92 5.44 -4.36
C PRO A 102 10.54 5.35 -3.69
N VAL A 103 9.63 4.52 -4.21
CA VAL A 103 8.23 4.40 -3.72
C VAL A 103 8.17 4.11 -2.21
N TRP A 104 9.20 3.46 -1.68
CA TRP A 104 9.45 3.23 -0.26
C TRP A 104 9.35 4.48 0.62
N ASN A 105 9.74 5.64 0.11
CA ASN A 105 9.72 6.89 0.86
C ASN A 105 8.31 7.51 0.98
N LEU A 106 7.34 6.96 0.23
CA LEU A 106 5.94 7.40 0.23
C LEU A 106 5.08 6.57 1.19
N LEU A 107 5.64 5.56 1.83
CA LEU A 107 4.89 4.59 2.63
C LEU A 107 5.35 4.61 4.08
N ARG A 108 4.39 4.70 5.00
CA ARG A 108 4.55 4.29 6.39
C ARG A 108 3.70 3.05 6.59
N PHE A 109 4.32 2.01 7.12
CA PHE A 109 3.69 0.70 7.22
C PHE A 109 3.61 0.24 8.66
N LEU A 110 2.42 -0.23 9.04
CA LEU A 110 2.16 -0.85 10.33
C LEU A 110 1.61 -2.25 10.07
N VAL A 111 2.40 -3.26 10.43
CA VAL A 111 1.92 -4.64 10.58
C VAL A 111 1.41 -4.79 11.99
N THR A 112 0.17 -5.22 12.15
CA THR A 112 -0.34 -5.65 13.45
C THR A 112 -0.35 -7.17 13.48
N THR A 113 0.23 -7.75 14.54
CA THR A 113 0.20 -9.20 14.76
C THR A 113 -1.25 -9.67 14.90
N PRO A 114 -1.58 -10.91 14.48
CA PRO A 114 -2.89 -11.48 14.75
C PRO A 114 -3.09 -11.54 16.27
N THR A 115 -4.14 -10.87 16.77
CA THR A 115 -4.67 -11.06 18.13
C THR A 115 -5.32 -12.42 18.25
#